data_AF-A0A9W3FCV1-F1
#
_entry.id   AF-A0A9W3FCV1-F1
#
_cell.length_a   1.000
_cell.length_b   1.000
_cell.length_c   1.000
_cell.angle_alpha   90.00
_cell.angle_beta   90.00
_cell.angle_gamma   90.00
#
_symmetry.space_group_name_H-M   'P 1'
#
loop_
_entity.id
_entity.type
_entity.pdbx_description
1 polymer ?
#
loop_
_entity_poly.entity_id
_entity_poly.type
_entity_poly.pdbx_seq_one_letter_code
_entity_poly.pdbx_strand_id
1 'polypeptide(L)'
;VQVNRQAVALPYKKYGLQVYESGINLVVAIPELGALVSYNGLAFSIRLPYRLFGNNTKGQCGTCTNTTVDDCVLPSGEVVDNCEVAADQWAVNDPSKPQCPHTSFTTQRPATSPSAGSTAGSKACASPLCELIKD
;
A
#
# COMPACT_ATOMS: atom_id res chain seq x y z
N VAL A 1 -14.84 -15.94 -7.88
CA VAL A 1 -13.49 -15.72 -8.46
C VAL A 1 -13.53 -16.03 -9.95
N GLN A 2 -12.85 -15.23 -10.78
CA GLN A 2 -12.65 -15.54 -12.20
C GLN A 2 -11.15 -15.70 -12.51
N VAL A 3 -10.80 -16.67 -13.34
CA VAL A 3 -9.45 -16.87 -13.91
C VAL A 3 -9.59 -16.88 -15.41
N ASN A 4 -8.84 -16.01 -16.12
CA ASN A 4 -8.96 -15.84 -17.58
C ASN A 4 -10.41 -15.59 -18.04
N ARG A 5 -11.14 -14.75 -17.30
CA ARG A 5 -12.57 -14.40 -17.53
C ARG A 5 -13.56 -15.57 -17.37
N GLN A 6 -13.13 -16.72 -16.85
CA GLN A 6 -14.00 -17.85 -16.53
C GLN A 6 -14.20 -17.96 -15.03
N ALA A 7 -15.44 -18.12 -14.59
CA ALA A 7 -15.75 -18.38 -13.19
C ALA A 7 -15.18 -19.74 -12.77
N VAL A 8 -14.54 -19.80 -11.60
CA VAL A 8 -13.92 -21.02 -11.07
C VAL A 8 -14.45 -21.32 -9.66
N ALA A 9 -14.56 -22.61 -9.34
CA ALA A 9 -14.81 -23.06 -7.98
C ALA A 9 -13.50 -23.03 -7.16
N LEU A 10 -13.62 -22.80 -5.85
CA LEU A 10 -12.50 -22.83 -4.92
C LEU A 10 -12.46 -24.16 -4.14
N PRO A 11 -11.26 -24.65 -3.75
CA PRO A 11 -9.95 -24.13 -4.14
C PRO A 11 -9.64 -24.39 -5.63
N TYR A 12 -9.05 -23.41 -6.30
CA TYR A 12 -8.60 -23.51 -7.68
C TYR A 12 -7.10 -23.75 -7.73
N LYS A 13 -6.63 -24.72 -8.50
CA LYS A 13 -5.19 -24.98 -8.73
C LYS A 13 -4.92 -25.36 -10.18
N LYS A 14 -4.36 -24.41 -10.94
CA LYS A 14 -3.96 -24.62 -12.35
C LYS A 14 -2.99 -23.52 -12.79
N TYR A 15 -2.19 -23.78 -13.82
CA TYR A 15 -1.30 -22.77 -14.44
C TYR A 15 -0.33 -22.11 -13.45
N GLY A 16 0.21 -22.86 -12.48
CA GLY A 16 1.10 -22.31 -11.45
C GLY A 16 0.42 -21.40 -10.41
N LEU A 17 -0.91 -21.27 -10.47
CA LEU A 17 -1.73 -20.46 -9.58
C LEU A 17 -2.50 -21.34 -8.60
N GLN A 18 -2.61 -20.91 -7.35
CA GLN A 18 -3.58 -21.43 -6.39
C GLN A 18 -4.47 -20.29 -5.91
N VAL A 19 -5.78 -20.50 -5.90
CA VAL A 19 -6.74 -19.56 -5.30
C VAL A 19 -7.58 -20.30 -4.29
N TYR A 20 -7.66 -19.81 -3.06
CA TYR A 20 -8.37 -20.49 -1.98
C TYR A 20 -8.83 -19.48 -0.92
N GLU A 21 -9.75 -19.93 -0.06
CA GLU A 21 -10.20 -19.15 1.09
C GLU A 21 -9.41 -19.53 2.34
N SER A 22 -9.04 -18.53 3.14
CA SER A 22 -8.37 -18.69 4.43
C SER A 22 -9.04 -17.78 5.46
N GLY A 23 -10.02 -18.33 6.17
CA GLY A 23 -10.93 -17.55 7.00
C GLY A 23 -11.72 -16.56 6.14
N ILE A 24 -11.66 -15.27 6.49
CA ILE A 24 -12.30 -14.18 5.72
C ILE A 24 -11.49 -13.75 4.49
N ASN A 25 -10.30 -14.31 4.29
CA ASN A 25 -9.41 -13.89 3.21
C ASN A 25 -9.60 -14.78 1.98
N LEU A 26 -9.67 -14.14 0.81
CA LEU A 26 -9.37 -14.78 -0.46
C LEU A 26 -7.87 -14.66 -0.71
N VAL A 27 -7.19 -15.80 -0.90
CA VAL A 27 -5.75 -15.86 -1.12
C VAL A 27 -5.44 -16.35 -2.52
N VAL A 28 -4.56 -15.62 -3.21
CA VAL A 28 -3.93 -16.01 -4.47
C VAL A 28 -2.46 -16.31 -4.17
N ALA A 29 -2.05 -17.57 -4.37
CA ALA A 29 -0.66 -17.99 -4.23
C ALA A 29 -0.06 -18.31 -5.60
N ILE A 30 1.17 -17.85 -5.82
CA ILE A 30 2.01 -18.19 -6.97
C ILE A 30 3.25 -18.89 -6.41
N PRO A 31 3.21 -20.23 -6.21
CA PRO A 31 4.24 -20.95 -5.46
C PRO A 31 5.64 -20.82 -6.06
N GLU A 32 5.75 -20.77 -7.39
CA GLU A 32 7.02 -20.62 -8.10
C GLU A 32 7.73 -19.30 -7.74
N LEU A 33 6.95 -18.23 -7.54
CA LEU A 33 7.45 -16.92 -7.12
C LEU A 33 7.46 -16.76 -5.58
N GLY A 34 6.87 -17.70 -4.84
CA GLY A 34 6.61 -17.53 -3.40
C GLY A 34 5.71 -16.34 -3.07
N ALA A 35 4.96 -15.82 -4.05
CA ALA A 35 4.12 -14.65 -3.88
C ALA A 35 2.74 -15.04 -3.32
N LEU A 36 2.27 -14.26 -2.34
CA LEU A 36 0.94 -14.40 -1.77
C LEU A 36 0.23 -13.05 -1.82
N VAL A 37 -0.96 -13.03 -2.42
CA VAL A 37 -1.87 -11.89 -2.38
C VAL A 37 -3.10 -12.30 -1.57
N SER A 38 -3.45 -11.52 -0.55
CA SER A 38 -4.62 -11.76 0.30
C SER A 38 -5.57 -10.58 0.20
N TYR A 39 -6.88 -10.83 0.15
CA TYR A 39 -7.92 -9.80 0.15
C TYR A 39 -9.07 -10.21 1.05
N ASN A 40 -9.55 -9.31 1.91
CA ASN A 40 -10.60 -9.62 2.89
C ASN A 40 -11.91 -8.83 2.68
N GLY A 41 -12.07 -8.17 1.53
CA GLY A 41 -13.23 -7.29 1.28
C GLY A 41 -12.99 -5.82 1.61
N LEU A 42 -11.98 -5.50 2.42
CA LEU A 42 -11.63 -4.13 2.82
C LEU A 42 -10.22 -3.74 2.37
N ALA A 43 -9.26 -4.61 2.64
CA ALA A 43 -7.85 -4.38 2.36
C ALA A 43 -7.24 -5.59 1.65
N PHE A 44 -6.14 -5.35 0.98
CA PHE A 44 -5.30 -6.40 0.43
C PHE A 44 -3.89 -6.33 1.03
N SER A 45 -3.19 -7.46 1.01
CA SER A 45 -1.78 -7.54 1.34
C SER A 45 -1.05 -8.36 0.29
N ILE A 46 0.20 -8.00 0.02
CA ILE A 46 1.09 -8.71 -0.91
C ILE A 46 2.33 -9.10 -0.12
N ARG A 47 2.65 -10.39 -0.11
CA ARG A 47 3.88 -10.91 0.50
C ARG A 47 4.77 -11.48 -0.59
N LEU A 48 5.97 -10.89 -0.70
CA LEU A 48 6.99 -11.28 -1.67
C LEU A 48 8.27 -11.71 -0.93
N PRO A 49 8.95 -12.78 -1.38
CA PRO A 49 10.24 -13.16 -0.81
C PRO A 49 11.35 -12.21 -1.29
N TYR A 50 12.01 -11.53 -0.35
CA TYR A 50 13.09 -10.57 -0.63
C TYR A 50 14.17 -11.13 -1.56
N ARG A 51 14.53 -12.41 -1.42
CA ARG A 51 15.53 -13.08 -2.27
C ARG A 51 15.24 -13.04 -3.78
N LEU A 52 13.97 -12.88 -4.18
CA LEU A 52 13.55 -12.83 -5.58
C LEU A 52 13.13 -11.42 -6.03
N PHE A 53 12.71 -10.58 -5.09
CA PHE A 53 12.08 -9.28 -5.38
C PHE A 53 12.81 -8.07 -4.81
N GLY A 54 13.89 -8.27 -4.06
CA GLY A 54 14.71 -7.19 -3.52
C GLY A 54 15.22 -6.28 -4.63
N ASN A 55 14.98 -4.98 -4.48
CA ASN A 55 15.34 -3.93 -5.45
C ASN A 55 14.69 -4.10 -6.83
N ASN A 56 13.64 -4.93 -6.96
CA ASN A 56 13.04 -5.28 -8.25
C ASN A 56 11.54 -4.99 -8.32
N THR A 57 10.93 -4.49 -7.24
CA THR A 57 9.55 -4.00 -7.30
C THR A 57 9.53 -2.55 -7.77
N LYS A 58 8.46 -2.16 -8.45
CA LYS A 58 8.15 -0.77 -8.77
C LYS A 58 6.64 -0.60 -8.70
N GLY A 59 6.17 0.50 -8.14
CA GLY A 59 4.75 0.77 -7.94
C GLY A 59 4.51 1.53 -6.64
N GLN A 60 3.25 1.65 -6.26
CA GLN A 60 2.86 2.32 -5.02
C GLN A 60 3.32 1.59 -3.74
N CYS A 61 3.79 0.34 -3.85
CA CYS A 61 4.39 -0.40 -2.74
C CYS A 61 5.92 -0.25 -2.65
N GLY A 62 6.53 0.65 -3.43
CA GLY A 62 7.96 0.93 -3.39
C GLY A 62 8.84 -0.12 -4.08
N THR A 63 10.12 -0.17 -3.67
CA THR A 63 11.21 -0.88 -4.36
C THR A 63 11.69 -2.17 -3.67
N CYS A 64 11.06 -2.53 -2.54
CA CYS A 64 11.41 -3.71 -1.75
C CYS A 64 12.90 -3.73 -1.33
N THR A 65 13.47 -2.58 -0.99
CA THR A 65 14.85 -2.43 -0.47
C THR A 65 14.97 -2.67 1.04
N ASN A 66 13.84 -2.88 1.73
CA ASN A 66 13.75 -2.90 3.20
C ASN A 66 14.10 -1.55 3.85
N THR A 67 13.91 -0.46 3.12
CA THR A 67 14.09 0.92 3.58
C THR A 67 12.97 1.78 3.01
N THR A 68 12.65 2.91 3.65
CA THR A 68 11.60 3.82 3.17
C THR A 68 12.15 5.01 2.36
N VAL A 69 13.47 5.09 2.16
CA VAL A 69 14.11 6.27 1.57
C VAL A 69 13.84 6.38 0.06
N ASP A 70 13.53 5.27 -0.59
CA ASP A 70 13.32 5.17 -2.04
C ASP A 70 11.94 4.62 -2.41
N ASP A 71 11.00 4.58 -1.46
CA ASP A 71 9.64 4.06 -1.69
C ASP A 71 8.80 4.97 -2.59
N CYS A 72 9.03 6.28 -2.54
CA CYS A 72 8.35 7.28 -3.37
C CYS A 72 9.00 7.36 -4.77
N VAL A 73 8.97 6.26 -5.52
CA VAL A 73 9.58 6.15 -6.86
C VAL A 73 8.55 6.39 -7.98
N LEU A 74 8.90 7.16 -8.99
CA LEU A 74 8.09 7.38 -10.19
C LEU A 74 8.22 6.21 -11.18
N PRO A 75 7.31 6.05 -12.16
CA PRO A 75 7.48 5.10 -13.25
C PRO A 75 8.79 5.25 -14.05
N SER A 76 9.34 6.47 -14.10
CA SER A 76 10.65 6.78 -14.68
C SER A 76 11.83 6.17 -13.91
N GLY A 77 11.64 5.79 -12.64
CA GLY A 77 12.68 5.36 -11.71
C GLY A 77 13.27 6.48 -10.86
N GLU A 78 12.82 7.72 -11.04
CA GLU A 78 13.19 8.86 -10.19
C GLU A 78 12.56 8.73 -8.80
N VAL A 79 13.33 9.00 -7.75
CA VAL A 79 12.84 9.06 -6.36
C VAL A 79 12.48 10.51 -6.04
N VAL A 80 11.28 10.73 -5.51
CA VAL A 80 10.78 12.07 -5.15
C VAL A 80 10.40 12.13 -3.67
N ASP A 81 10.45 13.32 -3.07
CA ASP A 81 10.14 13.48 -1.64
C ASP A 81 8.64 13.35 -1.31
N ASN A 82 7.77 13.51 -2.32
CA ASN A 82 6.32 13.48 -2.14
C ASN A 82 5.71 12.20 -2.72
N CYS A 83 5.41 11.25 -1.83
CA CYS A 83 4.73 10.00 -2.18
C CYS A 83 3.30 10.20 -2.74
N GLU A 84 2.60 11.28 -2.43
CA GLU A 84 1.28 11.58 -3.02
C GLU A 84 1.45 11.87 -4.52
N VAL A 85 2.45 12.67 -4.88
CA VAL A 85 2.82 12.94 -6.28
C VAL A 85 3.29 11.65 -6.97
N ALA A 86 4.09 10.82 -6.30
CA ALA A 86 4.53 9.54 -6.86
C ALA A 86 3.34 8.60 -7.11
N ALA A 87 2.40 8.51 -6.17
CA ALA A 87 1.21 7.66 -6.27
C ALA A 87 0.34 8.03 -7.47
N ASP A 88 0.17 9.32 -7.75
CA ASP A 88 -0.61 9.84 -8.87
C ASP A 88 -0.03 9.41 -10.23
N GLN A 89 1.30 9.23 -10.32
CA GLN A 89 1.96 8.77 -11.54
C GLN A 89 1.80 7.26 -11.82
N TRP A 90 1.38 6.47 -10.83
CA TRP A 90 1.17 5.03 -10.98
C TRP A 90 -0.24 4.63 -11.41
N ALA A 91 -1.12 5.60 -11.69
CA ALA A 91 -2.46 5.33 -12.18
C ALA A 91 -2.43 4.62 -13.54
N VAL A 92 -3.28 3.60 -13.73
CA VAL A 92 -3.40 2.82 -14.98
C VAL A 92 -4.73 3.13 -15.68
N ASN A 93 -4.66 3.53 -16.95
CA ASN A 93 -5.83 3.82 -17.79
C ASN A 93 -6.62 2.53 -18.05
N ASP A 94 -7.85 2.49 -17.57
CA ASP A 94 -8.80 1.41 -17.82
C ASP A 94 -9.95 1.91 -18.72
N PRO A 95 -9.94 1.58 -20.03
CA PRO A 95 -11.00 2.00 -20.95
C PRO A 95 -12.40 1.49 -20.56
N SER A 96 -12.50 0.44 -19.74
CA SER A 96 -13.78 -0.06 -19.24
C SER A 96 -14.34 0.75 -18.06
N LYS A 97 -13.52 1.64 -17.48
CA LYS A 97 -13.89 2.56 -16.40
C LYS A 97 -13.61 4.02 -16.78
N PRO A 98 -14.25 4.55 -17.83
CA PRO A 98 -14.01 5.92 -18.30
C PRO A 98 -14.36 7.00 -17.25
N GLN A 99 -15.20 6.67 -16.27
CA GLN A 99 -15.58 7.52 -15.15
C GLN A 99 -14.54 7.60 -14.03
N CYS A 100 -13.43 6.87 -14.13
CA CYS A 100 -12.28 7.01 -13.24
C CYS A 100 -11.21 7.83 -13.99
N PRO A 101 -11.41 9.14 -14.16
CA PRO A 101 -10.45 9.96 -14.88
C PRO A 101 -9.11 9.94 -14.14
N HIS A 102 -8.02 9.95 -14.91
CA HIS A 102 -6.69 10.26 -14.43
C HIS A 102 -6.63 11.75 -14.06
N THR A 103 -7.33 12.14 -13.00
CA THR A 103 -7.08 13.45 -12.41
C THR A 103 -5.77 13.31 -11.66
N SER A 104 -4.72 13.99 -12.15
CA SER A 104 -3.36 14.01 -11.59
C SER A 104 -3.26 14.62 -10.19
N PHE A 105 -4.38 14.75 -9.50
CA PHE A 105 -4.49 15.38 -8.19
C PHE A 105 -5.44 14.56 -7.35
N THR A 106 -4.86 13.80 -6.42
CA THR A 106 -5.58 13.35 -5.23
C THR A 106 -6.03 14.55 -4.39
N THR A 107 -7.01 14.34 -3.52
CA THR A 107 -7.39 15.36 -2.52
C THR A 107 -6.13 15.78 -1.78
N GLN A 108 -5.78 17.08 -1.85
CA GLN A 108 -4.62 17.59 -1.13
C GLN A 108 -4.70 17.17 0.34
N ARG A 109 -3.55 16.76 0.90
CA ARG A 109 -3.42 16.57 2.33
C ARG A 109 -4.05 17.77 3.06
N PRO A 110 -4.95 17.55 4.02
CA PRO A 110 -5.46 18.62 4.85
C PRO A 110 -4.27 19.42 5.40
N ALA A 111 -4.33 20.75 5.26
CA ALA A 111 -3.27 21.61 5.79
C ALA A 111 -3.06 21.25 7.26
N THR A 112 -1.83 20.90 7.63
CA THR A 112 -1.47 20.76 9.03
C THR A 112 -1.73 22.12 9.66
N SER A 113 -2.76 22.21 10.51
CA SER A 113 -3.01 23.41 11.30
C SER A 113 -1.70 23.74 12.04
N PRO A 114 -1.28 25.01 12.15
CA PRO A 114 -0.12 25.35 12.94
C PRO A 114 -0.33 24.76 14.33
N SER A 115 0.48 23.77 14.70
CA SER A 115 0.64 23.43 16.10
C SER A 115 1.05 24.74 16.77
N ALA A 116 0.20 25.26 17.64
CA ALA A 116 0.58 26.35 18.54
C ALA A 116 1.94 25.95 19.14
N GLY A 117 2.93 26.81 18.92
CA GLY A 117 4.33 26.43 18.79
C GLY A 117 4.85 25.43 19.83
N SER A 118 5.45 24.35 19.33
CA SER A 118 6.48 23.62 20.07
C SER A 118 7.82 24.32 19.86
N THR A 119 7.96 25.51 20.43
CA THR A 119 9.30 25.99 20.81
C THR A 119 9.81 25.07 21.91
N ALA A 120 10.97 24.45 21.67
CA ALA A 120 11.78 23.88 22.72
C ALA A 120 11.91 24.90 23.85
N GLY A 121 11.35 24.56 25.01
CA GLY A 121 11.27 25.45 26.16
C GLY A 121 10.43 24.80 27.23
N SER A 122 11.10 24.12 28.15
CA SER A 122 10.61 23.67 29.45
C SER A 122 9.52 24.59 30.04
N LYS A 123 8.24 24.21 29.93
CA LYS A 123 7.18 24.73 30.80
C LYS A 123 6.24 23.61 31.19
N ALA A 124 6.04 23.54 32.50
CA ALA A 124 5.36 22.48 33.21
C ALA A 124 3.95 22.18 32.67
N CYS A 125 3.62 20.89 32.60
CA CYS A 125 2.27 20.37 32.42
C CYS A 125 1.42 20.84 33.62
N ALA A 126 0.75 21.99 33.50
CA ALA A 126 -0.07 22.56 34.56
C ALA A 126 -1.54 22.08 34.48
N SER A 127 -1.77 20.87 33.97
CA SER A 127 -3.13 20.31 33.84
C SER A 127 -3.35 19.19 34.88
N PRO A 128 -4.49 19.19 35.59
CA PRO A 128 -4.89 18.09 36.49
C PRO A 128 -4.97 16.73 35.79
N LEU A 129 -5.08 16.70 34.45
CA LEU A 129 -5.03 15.47 33.66
C LEU A 129 -3.68 14.74 33.75
N CYS A 130 -2.57 15.44 33.99
CA CYS A 130 -1.25 14.82 33.98
C CYS A 130 -1.03 13.91 35.22
N GLU A 131 -1.84 14.05 36.28
CA GLU A 131 -1.83 13.14 37.45
C GLU A 131 -2.57 11.83 37.20
N LEU A 132 -3.46 11.75 36.20
CA LEU A 132 -4.17 10.51 35.86
C LEU A 132 -3.35 9.51 35.02
N ILE A 133 -2.19 9.91 34.51
CA ILE A 133 -1.39 9.12 33.54
C ILE A 133 -0.18 8.43 34.23
N LYS A 134 -0.10 8.47 35.57
CA LYS A 134 1.05 7.92 36.33
C LYS A 134 0.89 6.47 36.81
N ASP A 135 -0.16 5.75 36.40
CA ASP A 135 -0.30 4.31 36.66
C ASP A 135 -0.17 3.49 35.37
#